data_AF-A0AAN6YQX5-F1
#
_entry.id   AF-A0AAN6YQX5-F1
#
_cell.length_a   1.000
_cell.length_b   1.000
_cell.length_c   1.000
_cell.angle_alpha   90.00
_cell.angle_beta   90.00
_cell.angle_gamma   90.00
#
_symmetry.space_group_name_H-M   'P 1'
#
loop_
_entity.id
_entity.type
_entity.pdbx_description
1 polymer ?
#
loop_
_entity_poly.entity_id
_entity_poly.type
_entity_poly.pdbx_seq_one_letter_code
_entity_poly.pdbx_strand_id
1 'polypeptide(L)'
;MPTRWVDWSKTTRSTDYRGSGSFATFLIIGPVCFFLGILFASFPYDFPLLWTSDPIPPSFLDHLETHLRFTHQSPPLIARMLHIIMFVCFLGLFIKLFRPSEANVLFDGGSLIMYVIGAGVYISNIVKGLRAVSRPGGLAGLDGDGGMRAAAASAEGTVIHEGPFSGEVVLSREDSLRVLSASHVILALVLVGILVLQAGQWYAERKDADDLAKLDREALEKKAAAAVMVGKKKL
;
A
#
# COMPACT_ATOMS: atom_id res chain seq x y z
N MET A 1 -3.31 -29.87 22.50
CA MET A 1 -4.21 -29.32 21.46
C MET A 1 -3.33 -28.70 20.39
N PRO A 2 -3.54 -28.97 19.09
CA PRO A 2 -2.68 -28.42 18.05
C PRO A 2 -2.83 -26.89 18.07
N THR A 3 -1.72 -26.19 18.27
CA THR A 3 -1.68 -24.72 18.27
C THR A 3 -1.96 -24.23 16.86
N ARG A 4 -3.23 -24.03 16.54
CA ARG A 4 -3.67 -23.50 15.25
C ARG A 4 -3.19 -22.05 15.15
N TRP A 5 -2.36 -21.75 14.15
CA TRP A 5 -1.73 -20.43 13.96
C TRP A 5 -2.77 -19.31 13.79
N VAL A 6 -3.93 -19.63 13.19
CA VAL A 6 -5.10 -18.76 13.09
C VAL A 6 -6.16 -19.22 14.07
N ASP A 7 -6.70 -18.28 14.84
CA ASP A 7 -7.79 -18.54 15.77
C ASP A 7 -9.14 -18.20 15.13
N TRP A 8 -9.73 -19.20 14.47
CA TRP A 8 -11.03 -19.12 13.80
C TRP A 8 -12.20 -18.94 14.78
N SER A 9 -11.98 -19.09 16.09
CA SER A 9 -13.01 -18.87 17.10
C SER A 9 -13.06 -17.43 17.60
N LYS A 10 -12.04 -16.62 17.29
CA LYS A 10 -12.01 -15.21 17.69
C LYS A 10 -12.99 -14.39 16.89
N THR A 11 -13.81 -13.64 17.62
CA THR A 11 -14.79 -12.70 17.07
C THR A 11 -14.50 -11.29 17.57
N THR A 12 -15.28 -10.32 17.11
CA THR A 12 -15.19 -8.91 17.53
C THR A 12 -15.41 -8.68 19.03
N ARG A 13 -15.94 -9.66 19.78
CA ARG A 13 -16.12 -9.60 21.25
C ARG A 13 -14.97 -10.21 22.05
N SER A 14 -14.01 -10.87 21.41
CA SER A 14 -12.88 -11.47 22.13
C SER A 14 -12.01 -10.37 22.76
N THR A 15 -11.57 -10.58 24.01
CA THR A 15 -10.76 -9.59 24.75
C THR A 15 -9.44 -9.27 24.06
N ASP A 16 -8.88 -10.22 23.32
CA ASP A 16 -7.62 -10.08 22.58
C ASP A 16 -7.86 -9.78 21.07
N TYR A 17 -9.04 -9.28 20.70
CA TYR A 17 -9.35 -8.92 19.31
C TYR A 17 -8.68 -7.59 18.94
N ARG A 18 -7.78 -7.63 17.95
CA ARG A 18 -7.11 -6.44 17.39
C ARG A 18 -7.78 -6.04 16.09
N GLY A 19 -8.92 -5.35 16.23
CA GLY A 19 -9.73 -4.90 15.09
C GLY A 19 -9.30 -3.57 14.48
N SER A 20 -10.19 -3.02 13.65
CA SER A 20 -10.02 -1.73 12.97
C SER A 20 -9.79 -0.56 13.93
N GLY A 21 -10.39 -0.58 15.13
CA GLY A 21 -10.19 0.44 16.16
C GLY A 21 -8.88 0.34 16.96
N SER A 22 -8.03 -0.66 16.69
CA SER A 22 -6.79 -0.85 17.43
C SER A 22 -5.73 0.20 17.10
N PHE A 23 -4.84 0.49 18.06
CA PHE A 23 -3.69 1.39 17.83
C PHE A 23 -2.82 0.93 16.65
N ALA A 24 -2.73 -0.38 16.40
CA ALA A 24 -2.00 -0.91 15.27
C ALA A 24 -2.59 -0.49 13.92
N THR A 25 -3.91 -0.34 13.80
CA THR A 25 -4.53 0.20 12.58
C THR A 25 -4.13 1.65 12.33
N PHE A 26 -4.00 2.47 13.37
CA PHE A 26 -3.48 3.84 13.24
C PHE A 26 -2.03 3.86 12.75
N LEU A 27 -1.20 2.93 13.22
CA LEU A 27 0.18 2.75 12.74
C LEU A 27 0.25 2.32 11.26
N ILE A 28 -0.84 1.82 10.68
CA ILE A 28 -0.94 1.50 9.25
C ILE A 28 -1.47 2.70 8.47
N ILE A 29 -2.64 3.22 8.85
CA ILE A 29 -3.33 4.29 8.11
C ILE A 29 -2.51 5.58 8.09
N GLY A 30 -1.88 5.95 9.22
CA GLY A 30 -1.08 7.18 9.32
C GLY A 30 0.05 7.25 8.28
N PRO A 31 1.00 6.30 8.28
CA PRO A 31 2.04 6.22 7.26
C PRO A 31 1.52 6.10 5.83
N VAL A 32 0.47 5.31 5.59
CA VAL A 32 -0.09 5.12 4.24
C VAL A 32 -0.65 6.42 3.68
N CYS A 33 -1.44 7.16 4.47
CA CYS A 33 -1.95 8.48 4.08
C CYS A 33 -0.82 9.51 3.89
N PHE A 34 0.21 9.47 4.73
CA PHE A 34 1.37 10.36 4.60
C PHE A 34 2.13 10.12 3.29
N PHE A 35 2.43 8.86 2.95
CA PHE A 35 3.09 8.54 1.68
C PHE A 35 2.21 8.84 0.47
N LEU A 36 0.90 8.60 0.57
CA LEU A 36 -0.04 8.98 -0.50
C LEU A 36 -0.03 10.49 -0.73
N GLY A 37 0.10 11.29 0.34
CA GLY A 37 0.29 12.74 0.23
C GLY A 37 1.58 13.14 -0.48
N ILE A 38 2.69 12.44 -0.23
CA ILE A 38 3.96 12.67 -0.95
C ILE A 38 3.82 12.34 -2.44
N LEU A 39 3.19 11.21 -2.78
CA LEU A 39 2.95 10.82 -4.17
C LEU A 39 1.96 11.78 -4.87
N PHE A 40 0.97 12.27 -4.14
CA PHE A 40 0.06 13.28 -4.67
C PHE A 40 0.77 14.61 -4.96
N ALA A 41 1.76 14.99 -4.13
CA ALA A 41 2.60 16.16 -4.40
C ALA A 41 3.51 15.97 -5.64
N SER A 42 3.88 14.74 -6.00
CA SER A 42 4.64 14.46 -7.23
C SER A 42 3.76 14.39 -8.49
N PHE A 43 2.45 14.21 -8.32
CA PHE A 43 1.50 14.02 -9.42
C PHE A 43 1.55 15.10 -10.52
N PRO A 44 1.67 16.41 -10.24
CA PRO A 44 1.77 17.42 -11.28
C PRO A 44 2.98 17.24 -12.21
N TYR A 45 4.05 16.63 -11.73
CA TYR A 45 5.25 16.33 -12.52
C TYR A 45 5.12 15.02 -13.31
N ASP A 46 4.41 14.05 -12.74
CA ASP A 46 4.18 12.75 -13.36
C ASP A 46 3.09 12.80 -14.45
N PHE A 47 2.14 13.74 -14.32
CA PHE A 47 0.97 13.80 -15.21
C PHE A 47 1.33 14.04 -16.70
N PRO A 48 2.17 15.03 -17.05
CA PRO A 48 2.55 15.28 -18.44
C PRO A 48 3.33 14.12 -19.07
N LEU A 49 4.03 13.31 -18.27
CA LEU A 49 4.83 12.19 -18.77
C LEU A 49 3.97 10.99 -19.17
N LEU A 50 2.84 10.79 -18.49
CA LEU A 50 2.04 9.57 -18.58
C LEU A 50 0.70 9.75 -19.32
N TRP A 51 0.05 10.91 -19.21
CA TRP A 51 -1.31 11.11 -19.74
C TRP A 51 -1.41 12.24 -20.79
N THR A 52 -0.29 12.82 -21.21
CA THR A 52 -0.28 13.83 -22.28
C THR A 52 0.34 13.23 -23.54
N SER A 53 -0.39 13.35 -24.66
CA SER A 53 0.08 12.87 -25.97
C SER A 53 0.92 13.90 -26.72
N ASP A 54 0.90 15.16 -26.27
CA ASP A 54 1.68 16.23 -26.89
C ASP A 54 3.19 15.99 -26.71
N PRO A 55 4.01 16.39 -27.70
CA PRO A 55 5.46 16.25 -27.59
C PRO A 55 5.98 17.03 -26.38
N ILE A 56 6.72 16.32 -25.52
CA ILE A 56 7.19 16.87 -24.25
C ILE A 56 8.31 17.87 -24.53
N PRO A 57 8.20 19.14 -24.09
CA PRO A 57 9.25 20.12 -24.28
C PRO A 57 10.55 19.64 -23.63
N PRO A 58 11.72 19.76 -24.30
CA PRO A 58 13.00 19.39 -23.71
C PRO A 58 13.29 20.12 -22.39
N SER A 59 12.84 21.37 -22.30
CA SER A 59 12.94 22.17 -21.07
C SER A 59 12.20 21.54 -19.90
N PHE A 60 11.05 20.90 -20.10
CA PHE A 60 10.32 20.23 -19.02
C PHE A 60 11.15 19.08 -18.42
N LEU A 61 11.79 18.28 -19.27
CA LEU A 61 12.66 17.18 -18.82
C LEU A 61 13.85 17.69 -18.00
N ASP A 62 14.41 18.85 -18.37
CA ASP A 62 15.49 19.51 -17.61
C ASP A 62 15.05 19.97 -16.22
N HIS A 63 13.86 20.58 -16.12
CA HIS A 63 13.29 21.00 -14.85
C HIS A 63 12.98 19.78 -13.96
N LEU A 64 12.40 18.73 -14.53
CA LEU A 64 12.09 17.50 -13.81
C LEU A 64 13.35 16.81 -13.30
N GLU A 65 14.37 16.66 -14.13
CA GLU A 65 15.65 16.09 -13.72
C GLU A 65 16.30 16.91 -12.61
N THR A 66 16.26 18.24 -12.71
CA THR A 66 16.77 19.14 -11.66
C THR A 66 16.00 18.96 -10.35
N HIS A 67 14.68 18.84 -10.42
CA HIS A 67 13.83 18.60 -9.24
C HIS A 67 14.13 17.24 -8.57
N LEU A 68 14.31 16.18 -9.36
CA LEU A 68 14.64 14.85 -8.86
C LEU A 68 16.03 14.80 -8.24
N ARG A 69 17.02 15.47 -8.86
CA ARG A 69 18.37 15.64 -8.29
C ARG A 69 18.32 16.39 -6.98
N PHE A 70 17.58 17.50 -6.91
CA PHE A 70 17.41 18.27 -5.68
C PHE A 70 16.79 17.42 -4.57
N THR A 71 15.77 16.62 -4.92
CA THR A 71 15.12 15.70 -3.98
C THR A 71 16.09 14.63 -3.47
N HIS A 72 16.90 14.03 -4.34
CA HIS A 72 17.90 13.03 -3.93
C HIS A 72 19.06 13.63 -3.13
N GLN A 73 19.47 14.86 -3.43
CA GLN A 73 20.55 15.59 -2.73
C GLN A 73 20.09 16.26 -1.44
N SER A 74 18.81 16.18 -1.11
CA SER A 74 18.27 16.73 0.14
C SER A 74 18.96 16.12 1.38
N PRO A 75 18.96 16.82 2.53
CA PRO A 75 19.64 16.35 3.73
C PRO A 75 19.23 14.91 4.09
N PRO A 76 20.19 14.01 4.41
CA PRO A 76 19.93 12.59 4.60
C PRO A 76 18.98 12.29 5.78
N LEU A 77 18.74 13.28 6.65
CA LEU A 77 17.76 13.20 7.72
C LEU A 77 16.35 12.95 7.19
N ILE A 78 15.96 13.57 6.06
CA ILE A 78 14.63 13.40 5.47
C ILE A 78 14.44 11.95 5.05
N ALA A 79 15.39 11.41 4.27
CA ALA A 79 15.33 10.02 3.83
C ALA A 79 15.24 9.05 5.02
N ARG A 80 16.05 9.24 6.07
CA ARG A 80 16.00 8.37 7.27
C ARG A 80 14.65 8.43 7.97
N MET A 81 14.06 9.62 8.10
CA MET A 81 12.73 9.79 8.69
C MET A 81 11.66 9.06 7.87
N LEU A 82 11.70 9.16 6.55
CA LEU A 82 10.77 8.44 5.66
C LEU A 82 10.89 6.91 5.83
N HIS A 83 12.11 6.36 5.92
CA HIS A 83 12.28 4.94 6.16
C HIS A 83 11.75 4.52 7.54
N ILE A 84 11.93 5.33 8.59
CA ILE A 84 11.35 5.06 9.91
C ILE A 84 9.82 4.96 9.80
N ILE A 85 9.17 5.91 9.11
CA ILE A 85 7.71 5.89 8.90
C ILE A 85 7.28 4.63 8.12
N MET A 86 8.07 4.19 7.14
CA MET A 86 7.84 2.93 6.42
C MET A 86 7.91 1.72 7.35
N PHE A 87 8.92 1.65 8.22
CA PHE A 87 9.03 0.58 9.21
C PHE A 87 7.92 0.61 10.27
N VAL A 88 7.42 1.79 10.64
CA VAL A 88 6.26 1.93 11.53
C VAL A 88 5.00 1.28 10.91
N CYS A 89 4.80 1.43 9.61
CA CYS A 89 3.69 0.77 8.91
C CYS A 89 3.83 -0.77 8.93
N PHE A 90 5.03 -1.29 8.64
CA PHE A 90 5.31 -2.72 8.78
C PHE A 90 5.06 -3.22 10.20
N LEU A 91 5.51 -2.47 11.20
CA LEU A 91 5.29 -2.79 12.61
C LEU A 91 3.79 -2.88 12.94
N GLY A 92 2.97 -1.94 12.45
CA GLY A 92 1.52 -1.98 12.59
C GLY A 92 0.91 -3.26 12.01
N LEU A 93 1.28 -3.63 10.79
CA LEU A 93 0.83 -4.86 10.13
C LEU A 93 1.24 -6.12 10.91
N PHE A 94 2.48 -6.20 11.39
CA PHE A 94 2.96 -7.34 12.19
C PHE A 94 2.27 -7.44 13.56
N ILE A 95 1.97 -6.31 14.22
CA ILE A 95 1.24 -6.32 15.50
C ILE A 95 -0.16 -6.92 15.33
N LYS A 96 -0.88 -6.59 14.24
CA LYS A 96 -2.21 -7.16 13.96
C LYS A 96 -2.15 -8.64 13.56
N LEU A 97 -1.06 -9.06 12.93
CA LEU A 97 -0.84 -10.45 12.52
C LEU A 97 -0.34 -11.35 13.67
N PHE A 98 0.00 -10.80 14.84
CA PHE A 98 0.37 -11.61 16.00
C PHE A 98 -0.88 -12.15 16.72
N ARG A 99 -1.12 -13.48 16.58
CA ARG A 99 -2.33 -14.21 17.02
C ARG A 99 -3.61 -13.76 16.28
N PRO A 100 -3.66 -13.91 14.94
CA PRO A 100 -4.67 -13.28 14.11
C PRO A 100 -6.03 -13.98 14.19
N SER A 101 -7.10 -13.19 14.08
CA SER A 101 -8.46 -13.63 13.74
C SER A 101 -8.57 -13.86 12.23
N GLU A 102 -9.67 -14.46 11.78
CA GLU A 102 -9.96 -14.64 10.34
C GLU A 102 -9.92 -13.30 9.57
N ALA A 103 -10.58 -12.27 10.10
CA ALA A 103 -10.60 -10.94 9.49
C ALA A 103 -9.18 -10.35 9.37
N ASN A 104 -8.34 -10.48 10.41
CA ASN A 104 -6.98 -9.96 10.36
C ASN A 104 -6.12 -10.70 9.32
N VAL A 105 -6.27 -12.02 9.16
CA VAL A 105 -5.55 -12.74 8.10
C VAL A 105 -5.98 -12.26 6.72
N LEU A 106 -7.28 -12.08 6.49
CA LEU A 106 -7.82 -11.71 5.19
C LEU A 106 -7.43 -10.27 4.80
N PHE A 107 -7.70 -9.30 5.68
CA PHE A 107 -7.53 -7.88 5.38
C PHE A 107 -6.10 -7.38 5.67
N ASP A 108 -5.53 -7.72 6.83
CA ASP A 108 -4.16 -7.29 7.18
C ASP A 108 -3.09 -8.15 6.46
N GLY A 109 -3.36 -9.44 6.21
CA GLY A 109 -2.47 -10.29 5.41
C GLY A 109 -2.40 -9.83 3.94
N GLY A 110 -3.55 -9.50 3.33
CA GLY A 110 -3.58 -8.90 1.99
C GLY A 110 -2.86 -7.55 1.95
N SER A 111 -3.10 -6.69 2.96
CA SER A 111 -2.42 -5.40 3.10
C SER A 111 -0.90 -5.55 3.22
N LEU A 112 -0.42 -6.57 3.95
CA LEU A 112 1.01 -6.86 4.10
C LEU A 112 1.66 -7.26 2.77
N ILE A 113 1.01 -8.12 1.98
CA ILE A 113 1.53 -8.51 0.65
C ILE A 113 1.63 -7.28 -0.25
N MET A 114 0.57 -6.48 -0.32
CA MET A 114 0.57 -5.23 -1.09
C MET A 114 1.69 -4.29 -0.63
N TYR A 115 1.87 -4.14 0.69
CA TYR A 115 2.91 -3.26 1.23
C TYR A 115 4.33 -3.78 0.94
N VAL A 116 4.56 -5.09 0.95
CA VAL A 116 5.84 -5.70 0.54
C VAL A 116 6.13 -5.45 -0.94
N ILE A 117 5.13 -5.62 -1.81
CA ILE A 117 5.28 -5.32 -3.24
C ILE A 117 5.62 -3.83 -3.43
N GLY A 118 4.90 -2.94 -2.73
CA GLY A 118 5.20 -1.51 -2.74
C GLY A 118 6.62 -1.18 -2.26
N ALA A 119 7.07 -1.79 -1.16
CA ALA A 119 8.45 -1.64 -0.68
C ALA A 119 9.48 -2.14 -1.71
N GLY A 120 9.18 -3.24 -2.41
CA GLY A 120 9.99 -3.75 -3.50
C GLY A 120 10.14 -2.73 -4.63
N VAL A 121 9.02 -2.20 -5.14
CA VAL A 121 9.00 -1.17 -6.20
C VAL A 121 9.73 0.10 -5.76
N TYR A 122 9.56 0.53 -4.51
CA TYR A 122 10.29 1.66 -3.95
C TYR A 122 11.81 1.45 -4.01
N ILE A 123 12.29 0.29 -3.53
CA ILE A 123 13.73 -0.01 -3.49
C ILE A 123 14.29 -0.21 -4.91
N SER A 124 13.57 -0.93 -5.78
CA SER A 124 14.07 -1.28 -7.11
C SER A 124 13.98 -0.13 -8.10
N ASN A 125 12.95 0.71 -8.02
CA ASN A 125 12.67 1.71 -9.06
C ASN A 125 12.95 3.13 -8.56
N ILE A 126 12.38 3.51 -7.41
CA ILE A 126 12.49 4.89 -6.93
C ILE A 126 13.90 5.17 -6.43
N VAL A 127 14.44 4.32 -5.54
CA VAL A 127 15.79 4.50 -4.99
C VAL A 127 16.85 4.38 -6.08
N LYS A 128 16.75 3.38 -6.96
CA LYS A 128 17.71 3.24 -8.07
C LYS A 128 17.58 4.37 -9.09
N GLY A 129 16.36 4.76 -9.44
CA GLY A 129 16.09 5.86 -10.37
C GLY A 129 16.64 7.20 -9.87
N LEU A 130 16.43 7.55 -8.60
CA LEU A 130 16.98 8.78 -8.00
C LEU A 130 18.52 8.77 -7.95
N ARG A 131 19.13 7.61 -7.64
CA ARG A 131 20.59 7.45 -7.68
C ARG A 131 21.12 7.62 -9.10
N ALA A 132 20.43 7.02 -10.06
CA ALA A 132 20.77 7.06 -11.47
C ALA A 132 20.73 8.50 -12.02
N VAL A 133 19.65 9.23 -11.74
CA VAL A 133 19.48 10.66 -12.07
C VAL A 133 20.59 11.55 -11.48
N SER A 134 21.15 11.16 -10.34
CA SER A 134 22.15 11.95 -9.60
C SER A 134 23.60 11.61 -9.92
N ARG A 135 23.87 10.63 -10.78
CA ARG A 135 25.24 10.30 -11.21
C ARG A 135 25.79 11.42 -12.12
N PRO A 136 27.12 11.62 -12.15
CA PRO A 136 27.76 12.48 -13.16
C PRO A 136 27.40 11.95 -14.56
N GLY A 137 26.76 12.79 -15.40
CA GLY A 137 26.20 12.37 -16.69
C GLY A 137 24.67 12.16 -16.70
N GLY A 138 24.01 12.18 -15.53
CA GLY A 138 22.55 12.07 -15.40
C GLY A 138 21.97 10.76 -15.93
N LEU A 139 20.72 10.81 -16.35
CA LEU A 139 20.06 9.67 -17.02
C LEU A 139 20.70 9.29 -18.36
N ALA A 140 21.50 10.19 -18.96
CA ALA A 140 22.23 9.94 -20.20
C ALA A 140 23.50 9.07 -20.02
N GLY A 141 23.89 8.76 -18.77
CA GLY A 141 25.03 7.87 -18.47
C GLY A 141 24.61 6.44 -18.10
N LEU A 142 23.34 6.06 -18.32
CA LEU A 142 22.74 4.80 -17.87
C LEU A 142 22.73 3.68 -18.92
N ASP A 143 23.45 3.86 -20.03
CA ASP A 143 23.54 2.94 -21.17
C ASP A 143 23.90 1.46 -20.83
N GLY A 144 24.17 1.11 -19.56
CA GLY A 144 24.60 -0.24 -19.15
C GLY A 144 23.84 -0.97 -18.03
N ASP A 145 22.85 -0.38 -17.32
CA ASP A 145 22.28 -1.02 -16.11
C ASP A 145 20.76 -1.30 -16.24
N GLY A 146 20.41 -2.46 -16.81
CA GLY A 146 19.05 -2.95 -17.12
C GLY A 146 18.10 -3.19 -15.94
N GLY A 147 18.37 -2.61 -14.77
CA GLY A 147 17.60 -2.80 -13.54
C GLY A 147 16.21 -2.15 -13.54
N MET A 148 15.99 -1.09 -14.33
CA MET A 148 14.71 -0.36 -14.38
C MET A 148 13.60 -1.17 -15.08
N ARG A 149 13.97 -2.11 -15.98
CA ARG A 149 13.05 -2.92 -16.81
C ARG A 149 12.34 -4.04 -16.05
N ALA A 150 12.97 -4.62 -15.02
CA ALA A 150 12.45 -5.81 -14.32
C ALA A 150 11.15 -5.55 -13.54
N ALA A 151 10.96 -4.31 -13.06
CA ALA A 151 9.77 -3.94 -12.31
C ALA A 151 8.60 -3.48 -13.20
N ALA A 152 8.87 -2.89 -14.37
CA ALA A 152 7.84 -2.64 -15.39
C ALA A 152 7.22 -3.97 -15.87
N ALA A 153 8.06 -5.00 -16.06
CA ALA A 153 7.61 -6.35 -16.44
C ALA A 153 6.81 -7.09 -15.36
N SER A 154 6.88 -6.65 -14.09
CA SER A 154 6.20 -7.33 -12.97
C SER A 154 4.83 -6.73 -12.64
N ALA A 155 4.56 -5.49 -13.08
CA ALA A 155 3.34 -4.75 -12.75
C ALA A 155 2.36 -4.61 -13.92
N GLU A 156 2.85 -4.70 -15.15
CA GLU A 156 2.04 -4.58 -16.35
C GLU A 156 2.14 -5.88 -17.15
N GLY A 157 1.00 -6.53 -17.40
CA GLY A 157 0.89 -7.65 -18.36
C GLY A 157 1.07 -7.19 -19.81
N THR A 158 1.99 -6.27 -20.06
CA THR A 158 2.26 -5.66 -21.35
C THR A 158 3.37 -6.45 -22.03
N VAL A 159 3.00 -7.23 -23.05
CA VAL A 159 3.93 -7.85 -23.99
C VAL A 159 4.67 -6.74 -24.74
N ILE A 160 5.98 -6.62 -24.55
CA ILE A 160 6.80 -5.63 -25.27
C ILE A 160 7.25 -6.21 -26.62
N HIS A 161 6.98 -5.47 -27.70
CA HIS A 161 7.43 -5.79 -29.05
C HIS A 161 8.97 -5.75 -29.15
N GLU A 162 9.51 -6.83 -29.70
CA GLU A 162 10.92 -7.10 -30.01
C GLU A 162 11.30 -6.43 -31.35
N GLY A 163 12.39 -5.64 -31.35
CA GLY A 163 13.01 -5.10 -32.57
C GLY A 163 14.28 -5.90 -32.94
N PRO A 164 14.64 -6.04 -34.23
CA PRO A 164 15.14 -7.32 -34.71
C PRO A 164 16.67 -7.55 -34.65
N PHE A 165 17.53 -6.59 -34.34
CA PHE A 165 18.98 -6.83 -34.37
C PHE A 165 19.76 -5.99 -33.34
N SER A 166 20.50 -6.68 -32.45
CA SER A 166 21.58 -6.16 -31.56
C SER A 166 21.19 -5.43 -30.26
N GLY A 167 20.75 -6.17 -29.24
CA GLY A 167 21.49 -6.37 -27.97
C GLY A 167 21.87 -5.21 -27.03
N GLU A 168 21.66 -3.93 -27.36
CA GLU A 168 21.98 -2.80 -26.47
C GLU A 168 20.77 -1.86 -26.41
N VAL A 169 19.96 -2.00 -25.36
CA VAL A 169 18.78 -1.16 -25.14
C VAL A 169 19.25 0.15 -24.51
N VAL A 170 19.67 1.08 -25.35
CA VAL A 170 19.92 2.47 -24.96
C VAL A 170 18.57 3.09 -24.60
N LEU A 171 18.31 3.27 -23.31
CA LEU A 171 17.10 3.93 -22.82
C LEU A 171 17.16 5.42 -23.13
N SER A 172 16.09 5.97 -23.72
CA SER A 172 15.96 7.42 -23.78
C SER A 172 15.79 8.00 -22.38
N ARG A 173 16.32 9.20 -22.15
CA ARG A 173 16.11 9.98 -20.92
C ARG A 173 14.63 10.08 -20.56
N GLU A 174 13.79 10.30 -21.57
CA GLU A 174 12.34 10.39 -21.43
C GLU A 174 11.72 9.08 -20.93
N ASP A 175 12.11 7.94 -21.50
CA ASP A 175 11.59 6.62 -21.11
C ASP A 175 11.95 6.29 -19.67
N SER A 176 13.16 6.64 -19.25
CA SER A 176 13.60 6.44 -17.87
C SER A 176 12.80 7.31 -16.89
N LEU A 177 12.49 8.56 -17.26
CA LEU A 177 11.63 9.44 -16.46
C LEU A 177 10.19 8.93 -16.42
N ARG A 178 9.65 8.43 -17.54
CA ARG A 178 8.32 7.80 -17.60
C ARG A 178 8.22 6.58 -16.68
N VAL A 179 9.24 5.72 -16.64
CA VAL A 179 9.25 4.54 -15.75
C VAL A 179 9.28 4.96 -14.27
N LEU A 180 9.99 6.03 -13.94
CA LEU A 180 9.99 6.58 -12.58
C LEU A 180 8.59 7.09 -12.19
N SER A 181 7.96 7.87 -13.07
CA SER A 181 6.60 8.38 -12.86
C SER A 181 5.56 7.27 -12.78
N ALA A 182 5.63 6.25 -13.65
CA ALA A 182 4.77 5.08 -13.58
C ALA A 182 4.92 4.35 -12.23
N SER A 183 6.13 4.29 -11.70
CA SER A 183 6.39 3.69 -10.37
C SER A 183 5.69 4.46 -9.24
N HIS A 184 5.59 5.80 -9.31
CA HIS A 184 4.80 6.59 -8.34
C HIS A 184 3.31 6.22 -8.41
N VAL A 185 2.76 6.05 -9.61
CA VAL A 185 1.35 5.66 -9.82
C VAL A 185 1.07 4.28 -9.26
N ILE A 186 1.93 3.30 -9.55
CA ILE A 186 1.81 1.94 -9.02
C ILE A 186 1.85 1.97 -7.49
N LEU A 187 2.79 2.71 -6.89
CA LEU A 187 2.85 2.88 -5.44
C LEU A 187 1.57 3.51 -4.89
N ALA A 188 1.01 4.53 -5.54
CA ALA A 188 -0.23 5.16 -5.13
C ALA A 188 -1.40 4.17 -5.15
N LEU A 189 -1.54 3.37 -6.21
CA LEU A 189 -2.59 2.34 -6.32
C LEU A 189 -2.46 1.27 -5.23
N VAL A 190 -1.24 0.81 -4.96
CA VAL A 190 -0.96 -0.16 -3.89
C VAL A 190 -1.33 0.42 -2.52
N LEU A 191 -0.95 1.66 -2.22
CA LEU A 191 -1.27 2.32 -0.97
C LEU A 191 -2.78 2.57 -0.80
N VAL A 192 -3.46 2.98 -1.87
CA VAL A 192 -4.93 3.11 -1.89
C VAL A 192 -5.60 1.75 -1.66
N GLY A 193 -5.09 0.68 -2.27
CA GLY A 193 -5.60 -0.67 -2.04
C GLY A 193 -5.48 -1.11 -0.58
N ILE A 194 -4.40 -0.72 0.12
CA ILE A 194 -4.29 -0.94 1.57
C ILE A 194 -5.37 -0.17 2.33
N LEU A 195 -5.62 1.10 2.00
CA LEU A 195 -6.69 1.87 2.64
C LEU A 195 -8.08 1.24 2.40
N VAL A 196 -8.33 0.73 1.19
CA VAL A 196 -9.57 0.02 0.85
C VAL A 196 -9.71 -1.25 1.70
N LEU A 197 -8.64 -2.04 1.88
CA LEU A 197 -8.68 -3.23 2.74
C LEU A 197 -8.92 -2.88 4.21
N GLN A 198 -8.28 -1.82 4.72
CA GLN A 198 -8.49 -1.37 6.10
C GLN A 198 -9.91 -0.84 6.32
N ALA A 199 -10.47 -0.10 5.35
CA ALA A 199 -11.87 0.31 5.35
C ALA A 199 -12.83 -0.90 5.23
N GLY A 200 -12.44 -1.91 4.44
CA GLY A 200 -13.17 -3.18 4.31
C GLY A 200 -13.24 -3.94 5.64
N GLN A 201 -12.14 -4.01 6.39
CA GLN A 201 -12.13 -4.57 7.74
C GLN A 201 -13.06 -3.81 8.68
N TRP A 202 -13.00 -2.47 8.67
CA TRP A 202 -13.89 -1.64 9.48
C TRP A 202 -15.37 -1.88 9.15
N TYR A 203 -15.69 -1.98 7.86
CA TYR A 203 -17.04 -2.25 7.40
C TYR A 203 -17.51 -3.65 7.81
N ALA A 204 -16.66 -4.68 7.66
CA ALA A 204 -16.96 -6.04 8.07
C ALA A 204 -17.23 -6.11 9.59
N GLU A 205 -16.37 -5.49 10.40
CA GLU A 205 -16.55 -5.43 11.85
C GLU A 205 -17.83 -4.72 12.27
N ARG A 206 -18.18 -3.63 11.57
CA ARG A 206 -19.41 -2.88 11.86
C ARG A 206 -20.67 -3.68 11.52
N LYS A 207 -20.67 -4.37 10.37
CA LYS A 207 -21.76 -5.25 9.99
C LYS A 207 -21.94 -6.41 10.98
N ASP A 208 -20.84 -7.04 11.38
CA ASP A 208 -20.86 -8.12 12.38
C ASP A 208 -21.41 -7.62 13.73
N ALA A 209 -21.06 -6.40 14.14
CA ALA A 209 -21.60 -5.79 15.35
C ALA A 209 -23.11 -5.51 15.27
N ASP A 210 -23.59 -4.99 14.14
CA ASP A 210 -25.01 -4.69 13.92
C ASP A 210 -25.87 -5.96 13.89
N ASP A 211 -25.40 -7.03 13.23
CA ASP A 211 -26.12 -8.30 13.15
C ASP A 211 -26.16 -9.00 14.51
N LEU A 212 -25.09 -8.91 15.30
CA LEU A 212 -25.07 -9.45 16.65
C LEU A 212 -25.99 -8.68 17.61
N ALA A 213 -26.09 -7.35 17.47
CA ALA A 213 -27.00 -6.53 18.27
C ALA A 213 -28.47 -6.90 18.04
N LYS A 214 -28.84 -7.31 16.80
CA LYS A 214 -30.19 -7.83 16.50
C LYS A 214 -30.43 -9.17 17.20
N LEU A 215 -29.47 -10.09 17.14
CA LEU A 215 -29.57 -11.39 17.81
C LEU A 215 -29.70 -11.26 19.34
N ASP A 216 -28.93 -10.35 19.95
CA ASP A 216 -29.03 -10.08 21.39
C ASP A 216 -30.41 -9.50 21.77
N ARG A 217 -30.99 -8.61 20.95
CA ARG A 217 -32.35 -8.09 21.15
C ARG A 217 -33.40 -9.19 21.05
N GLU A 218 -33.35 -10.02 20.02
CA GLU A 218 -34.26 -11.16 19.85
C GLU A 218 -34.14 -12.16 21.00
N ALA A 219 -32.93 -12.41 21.50
CA ALA A 219 -32.70 -13.30 22.63
C ALA A 219 -33.27 -12.72 23.93
N LEU A 220 -33.15 -11.41 24.16
CA LEU A 220 -33.76 -10.72 25.30
C LEU A 220 -35.28 -10.74 25.22
N GLU A 221 -35.86 -10.49 24.05
CA GLU A 221 -37.31 -10.57 23.82
C GLU A 221 -37.85 -12.00 24.05
N LYS A 222 -37.15 -13.02 23.54
CA LYS A 222 -37.49 -14.44 23.79
C LYS A 222 -37.40 -14.80 25.27
N LYS A 223 -36.35 -14.35 25.98
CA LYS A 223 -36.19 -14.56 27.42
C LYS A 223 -37.29 -13.86 28.23
N ALA A 224 -37.65 -12.62 27.86
CA ALA A 224 -38.73 -11.88 28.49
C ALA A 224 -40.09 -12.57 28.27
N ALA A 225 -40.38 -13.01 27.04
CA ALA A 225 -41.59 -13.77 26.72
C ALA A 225 -41.66 -15.10 27.50
N ALA A 226 -40.54 -15.82 27.61
CA ALA A 226 -40.46 -17.05 28.41
C ALA A 226 -40.71 -16.79 29.91
N ALA A 227 -40.16 -15.69 30.46
CA ALA A 227 -40.36 -15.32 31.86
C ALA A 227 -41.83 -14.96 32.16
N VAL A 228 -42.50 -14.23 31.25
CA VAL A 228 -43.94 -13.90 31.36
C VAL A 228 -44.79 -15.17 31.33
N MET A 229 -44.47 -16.13 30.45
CA MET A 229 -45.18 -17.42 30.36
C MET A 229 -45.00 -18.28 31.61
N VAL A 230 -43.82 -18.28 32.24
CA VAL A 230 -43.56 -18.99 33.50
C VAL A 230 -44.30 -18.36 34.67
N GLY A 231 -44.36 -17.02 34.74
CA GLY A 231 -45.13 -16.30 35.77
C GLY A 231 -46.63 -16.60 35.71
N LYS A 232 -47.18 -16.74 34.50
CA LYS A 232 -48.60 -17.04 34.28
C LYS A 232 -49.00 -18.48 34.62
N LYS A 233 -48.04 -19.41 34.73
CA LYS A 233 -48.25 -20.81 35.14
C LYS A 233 -48.19 -21.03 36.66
N LYS A 234 -47.72 -20.04 37.42
CA LYS A 234 -47.60 -20.10 38.89
C LYS A 234 -48.77 -19.42 39.63
N LEU A 235 -49.68 -18.80 38.89
CA LEU A 235 -50.99 -18.30 39.34
C LEU A 235 -52.06 -19.33 38.94
#